data_AF-A0A0F9FX50-F1
#
_entry.id   AF-A0A0F9FX50-F1
#
_cell.length_a   1.000
_cell.length_b   1.000
_cell.length_c   1.000
_cell.angle_alpha   90.00
_cell.angle_beta   90.00
_cell.angle_gamma   90.00
#
_symmetry.space_group_name_H-M   'P 1'
#
loop_
_entity.id
_entity.type
_entity.pdbx_description
1 polymer ?
#
loop_
_entity_poly.entity_id
_entity_poly.type
_entity_poly.pdbx_seq_one_letter_code
_entity_poly.pdbx_strand_id
1 'polypeptide(L)'
;AVPPFQESGQDKSMRQATEGFFRNRDLVMATTAQEQRKLDTALETGNITPVQYRHMRSTLRTRMSAGLDALEQNPEFSPFITMERQVPTQPEEMAYMDYQKMEPQDANQDGIIDEEDMKLYFDARRGYLQNQPPWVRDYIRTRRELQMTPTEVEYTRAQSTLNDFFDVPKYIGLSHEEGEAADKVLEQARTLARLAPGRTSITEVVMQMPGVDGQLKILALRALRAGRNPQRFAFWTTHAEELETFYPDLKPANPLA
;
A
#
# COMPACT_ATOMS: atom_id res chain seq x y z
N ALA A 1 31.67 41.29 36.54
CA ALA A 1 31.08 41.07 35.22
C ALA A 1 31.23 39.59 34.88
N VAL A 2 30.14 38.87 34.67
CA VAL A 2 30.22 37.50 34.11
C VAL A 2 30.75 37.67 32.68
N PRO A 3 31.81 36.94 32.26
CA PRO A 3 32.32 37.07 30.90
C PRO A 3 31.20 36.75 29.89
N PRO A 4 31.15 37.44 28.73
CA PRO A 4 30.20 37.06 27.70
C PRO A 4 30.46 35.60 27.32
N PHE A 5 29.42 34.77 27.37
CA PHE A 5 29.48 33.41 26.85
C PHE A 5 29.87 33.49 25.36
N GLN A 6 31.12 33.18 25.03
CA GLN A 6 31.56 33.00 23.66
C GLN A 6 31.16 31.58 23.25
N GLU A 7 30.09 31.48 22.47
CA GLU A 7 29.73 30.23 21.77
C GLU A 7 30.93 29.79 20.95
N SER A 8 31.40 28.54 21.16
CA SER A 8 32.52 28.03 20.39
C SER A 8 32.11 27.90 18.92
N GLY A 9 33.07 27.96 17.99
CA GLY A 9 32.78 27.77 16.56
C GLY A 9 32.10 26.41 16.28
N GLN A 10 32.40 25.40 17.10
CA GLN A 10 31.78 24.07 17.04
C GLN A 10 30.32 24.11 17.54
N ASP A 11 30.05 24.77 18.68
CA ASP A 11 28.68 24.90 19.22
C ASP A 11 27.78 25.67 18.25
N LYS A 12 28.30 26.75 17.66
CA LYS A 12 27.59 27.54 16.66
C LYS A 12 27.28 26.73 15.40
N SER A 13 28.26 25.96 14.90
CA SER A 13 28.07 25.09 13.74
C SER A 13 27.06 23.98 14.02
N MET A 14 27.11 23.36 15.20
CA MET A 14 26.17 22.32 15.62
C MET A 14 24.76 22.88 15.71
N ARG A 15 24.58 24.01 16.40
CA ARG A 15 23.27 24.66 16.53
C ARG A 15 22.67 25.04 15.17
N GLN A 16 23.48 25.59 14.26
CA GLN A 16 23.03 25.92 12.90
C GLN A 16 22.63 24.67 12.10
N ALA A 17 23.40 23.57 12.20
CA ALA A 17 23.07 22.31 11.56
C ALA A 17 21.75 21.72 12.12
N THR A 18 21.56 21.74 13.43
CA THR A 18 20.34 21.26 14.10
C THR A 18 19.11 22.09 13.72
N GLU A 19 19.18 23.41 13.86
CA GLU A 19 18.09 24.32 13.49
C GLU A 19 17.75 24.20 11.99
N GLY A 20 18.77 24.07 11.14
CA GLY A 20 18.63 23.85 9.70
C GLY A 20 17.95 22.53 9.38
N PHE A 21 18.38 21.43 10.01
CA PHE A 21 17.80 20.10 9.80
C PHE A 21 16.32 20.08 10.15
N PHE A 22 15.95 20.49 11.37
CA PHE A 22 14.54 20.47 11.80
C PHE A 22 13.66 21.40 10.96
N ARG A 23 14.15 22.59 10.60
CA ARG A 23 13.41 23.49 9.72
C ARG A 23 13.13 22.86 8.35
N ASN A 24 14.12 22.19 7.77
CA ASN A 24 13.94 21.52 6.48
C ASN A 24 13.05 20.28 6.60
N ARG A 25 13.15 19.51 7.69
CA ARG A 25 12.23 18.41 7.98
C ARG A 25 10.79 18.90 8.10
N ASP A 26 10.56 19.95 8.89
CA ASP A 26 9.24 20.55 9.06
C ASP A 26 8.68 21.06 7.73
N LEU A 27 9.53 21.62 6.87
CA LEU A 27 9.15 22.03 5.52
C LEU A 27 8.68 20.83 4.68
N VAL A 28 9.46 19.73 4.63
CA VAL A 28 9.08 18.51 3.91
C VAL A 28 7.74 17.97 4.41
N MET A 29 7.56 17.91 5.73
CA MET A 29 6.31 17.43 6.35
C MET A 29 5.13 18.37 6.05
N ALA A 30 5.32 19.68 6.15
CA ALA A 30 4.28 20.67 5.89
C ALA A 30 3.85 20.68 4.42
N THR A 31 4.80 20.62 3.48
CA THR A 31 4.51 20.51 2.04
C THR A 31 3.73 19.24 1.74
N THR A 32 4.16 18.11 2.32
CA THR A 32 3.46 16.83 2.14
C THR A 32 2.03 16.90 2.69
N ALA A 33 1.84 17.43 3.89
CA ALA A 33 0.51 17.58 4.49
C ALA A 33 -0.41 18.51 3.66
N GLN A 34 0.15 19.56 3.06
CA GLN A 34 -0.60 20.45 2.18
C GLN A 34 -1.02 19.75 0.88
N GLU A 35 -0.12 18.98 0.26
CA GLU A 35 -0.43 18.20 -0.94
C GLU A 35 -1.44 17.10 -0.64
N GLN A 36 -1.33 16.44 0.51
CA GLN A 36 -2.31 15.44 0.96
C GLN A 36 -3.71 16.03 1.06
N ARG A 37 -3.87 17.21 1.69
CA ARG A 37 -5.19 17.87 1.78
C ARG A 37 -5.76 18.22 0.40
N LYS A 38 -4.91 18.59 -0.57
CA LYS A 38 -5.35 18.83 -1.95
C LYS A 38 -5.83 17.54 -2.62
N LEU A 39 -5.14 16.42 -2.39
CA LEU A 39 -5.57 15.10 -2.88
C LEU A 39 -6.90 14.69 -2.26
N ASP A 40 -7.06 14.86 -0.95
CA ASP A 40 -8.29 14.55 -0.22
C ASP A 40 -9.48 15.34 -0.79
N THR A 41 -9.34 16.67 -0.94
CA THR A 41 -10.37 17.51 -1.57
C THR A 41 -10.63 17.12 -3.03
N ALA A 42 -9.61 16.76 -3.80
CA ALA A 42 -9.79 16.34 -5.19
C ALA A 42 -10.59 15.02 -5.30
N LEU A 43 -10.40 14.09 -4.38
CA LEU A 43 -11.18 12.86 -4.29
C LEU A 43 -12.62 13.16 -3.87
N GLU A 44 -12.83 13.94 -2.81
CA GLU A 44 -14.15 14.34 -2.31
C GLU A 44 -15.00 15.06 -3.37
N THR A 45 -14.35 15.89 -4.20
CA THR A 45 -15.02 16.64 -5.27
C THR A 45 -15.18 15.84 -6.57
N GLY A 46 -14.66 14.61 -6.64
CA GLY A 46 -14.71 13.76 -7.84
C GLY A 46 -13.81 14.24 -8.98
N ASN A 47 -12.87 15.15 -8.72
CA ASN A 47 -11.89 15.62 -9.72
C ASN A 47 -10.85 14.56 -10.07
N ILE A 48 -10.60 13.62 -9.16
CA ILE A 48 -9.77 12.44 -9.39
C ILE A 48 -10.55 11.17 -9.02
N THR A 49 -10.22 10.07 -9.68
CA THR A 49 -10.79 8.75 -9.35
C THR A 49 -10.09 8.15 -8.12
N PRO A 50 -10.71 7.15 -7.45
CA PRO A 50 -10.05 6.44 -6.36
C PRO A 50 -8.71 5.81 -6.77
N VAL A 51 -8.62 5.24 -7.98
CA VAL A 51 -7.36 4.70 -8.53
C VAL A 51 -6.28 5.79 -8.61
N GLN A 52 -6.64 6.96 -9.14
CA GLN A 52 -5.72 8.11 -9.22
C GLN A 52 -5.30 8.59 -7.83
N TYR A 53 -6.23 8.63 -6.86
CA TYR A 53 -5.92 8.98 -5.48
C TYR A 53 -4.88 8.03 -4.87
N ARG A 54 -5.08 6.70 -4.99
CA ARG A 54 -4.13 5.69 -4.46
C ARG A 54 -2.73 5.89 -5.05
N HIS A 55 -2.65 6.07 -6.37
CA HIS A 55 -1.38 6.27 -7.06
C HIS A 55 -0.68 7.59 -6.67
N MET A 56 -1.41 8.71 -6.65
CA MET A 56 -0.86 10.02 -6.29
C MET A 56 -0.45 10.08 -4.81
N ARG A 57 -1.23 9.46 -3.91
CA ARG A 57 -0.87 9.34 -2.49
C ARG A 57 0.41 8.52 -2.30
N SER A 58 0.54 7.37 -2.96
CA SER A 58 1.76 6.56 -2.93
C SER A 58 2.98 7.34 -3.44
N THR A 59 2.81 8.08 -4.53
CA THR A 59 3.85 8.97 -5.08
C THR A 59 4.25 10.07 -4.08
N LEU A 60 3.26 10.71 -3.44
CA LEU A 60 3.48 11.76 -2.44
C LEU A 60 4.31 11.23 -1.25
N ARG A 61 3.95 10.06 -0.73
CA ARG A 61 4.64 9.42 0.41
C ARG A 61 6.06 8.95 0.04
N THR A 62 6.25 8.48 -1.18
CA THR A 62 7.58 8.16 -1.73
C THR A 62 8.47 9.40 -1.80
N ARG A 63 7.95 10.52 -2.30
CA ARG A 63 8.69 11.80 -2.36
C ARG A 63 9.01 12.35 -0.98
N MET A 64 8.05 12.30 -0.05
CA MET A 64 8.28 12.69 1.35
C MET A 64 9.45 11.89 1.94
N SER A 65 9.43 10.58 1.77
CA SER A 65 10.47 9.68 2.28
C SER A 65 11.84 9.97 1.66
N ALA A 66 11.91 10.14 0.34
CA ALA A 66 13.14 10.53 -0.35
C ALA A 66 13.65 11.92 0.10
N GLY A 67 12.75 12.86 0.37
CA GLY A 67 13.09 14.17 0.90
C GLY A 67 13.72 14.10 2.29
N LEU A 68 13.16 13.28 3.18
CA LEU A 68 13.72 13.03 4.50
C LEU A 68 15.09 12.33 4.42
N ASP A 69 15.21 11.29 3.60
CA ASP A 69 16.47 10.56 3.40
C ASP A 69 17.57 11.48 2.82
N ALA A 70 17.20 12.43 1.95
CA ALA A 70 18.13 13.42 1.42
C ALA A 70 18.64 14.40 2.49
N LEU A 71 17.82 14.74 3.49
CA LEU A 71 18.28 15.55 4.64
C LEU A 71 19.31 14.77 5.46
N GLU A 72 19.08 13.47 5.67
CA GLU A 72 20.02 12.60 6.39
C GLU A 72 21.36 12.38 5.66
N GLN A 73 21.40 12.64 4.35
CA GLN A 73 22.60 12.49 3.53
C GLN A 73 23.31 13.83 3.27
N ASN A 74 22.73 14.96 3.67
CA ASN A 74 23.28 16.27 3.39
C ASN A 74 24.54 16.55 4.26
N PRO A 75 25.71 16.85 3.65
CA PRO A 75 26.93 17.18 4.39
C PRO A 75 26.78 18.36 5.36
N GLU A 76 25.89 19.32 5.07
CA GLU A 76 25.60 20.47 5.95
C GLU A 76 25.07 20.03 7.32
N PHE A 77 24.30 18.94 7.36
CA PHE A 77 23.69 18.41 8.59
C PHE A 77 24.50 17.27 9.21
N SER A 78 25.60 16.83 8.59
CA SER A 78 26.45 15.74 9.09
C SER A 78 26.91 15.91 10.54
N PRO A 79 27.29 17.11 11.04
CA PRO A 79 27.63 17.29 12.46
C PRO A 79 26.47 16.89 13.39
N PHE A 80 25.25 17.35 13.07
CA PHE A 80 24.04 17.01 13.81
C PHE A 80 23.69 15.53 13.67
N ILE A 81 23.68 14.99 12.45
CA ILE A 81 23.32 13.58 12.19
C ILE A 81 24.30 12.61 12.84
N THR A 82 25.60 12.94 12.87
CA THR A 82 26.61 12.11 13.53
C THR A 82 26.41 12.10 15.05
N MET A 83 26.03 13.25 15.64
CA MET A 83 25.64 13.34 17.05
C MET A 83 24.32 12.62 17.32
N GLU A 84 23.32 12.80 16.46
CA GLU A 84 22.01 12.14 16.56
C GLU A 84 22.15 10.63 16.46
N ARG A 85 23.00 10.10 15.56
CA ARG A 85 23.30 8.65 15.49
C ARG A 85 23.99 8.10 16.74
N GLN A 86 24.56 8.96 17.59
CA GLN A 86 25.09 8.57 18.90
C GLN A 86 24.01 8.61 19.99
N VAL A 87 22.87 9.27 19.75
CA VAL A 87 21.65 9.18 20.55
C VAL A 87 20.81 8.06 19.94
N PRO A 88 20.60 6.92 20.63
CA PRO A 88 19.84 5.85 20.01
C PRO A 88 18.44 6.35 19.65
N THR A 89 18.16 6.50 18.34
CA THR A 89 16.79 6.61 17.85
C THR A 89 16.08 5.41 18.43
N GLN A 90 15.04 5.66 19.22
CA GLN A 90 14.36 4.56 19.88
C GLN A 90 13.88 3.59 18.77
N PRO A 91 14.14 2.27 18.89
CA PRO A 91 13.91 1.32 17.81
C PRO A 91 12.50 1.38 17.20
N GLU A 92 11.51 1.78 18.01
CA GLU A 92 10.13 2.02 17.64
C GLU A 92 9.92 3.15 16.63
N GLU A 93 10.69 4.25 16.73
CA GLU A 93 10.55 5.40 15.84
C GLU A 93 11.15 5.08 14.46
N MET A 94 12.31 4.40 14.44
CA MET A 94 12.86 3.87 13.20
C MET A 94 11.87 2.90 12.55
N ALA A 95 11.34 1.96 13.33
CA ALA A 95 10.42 0.97 12.80
C ALA A 95 9.12 1.59 12.26
N TYR A 96 8.64 2.67 12.90
CA TYR A 96 7.52 3.47 12.42
C TYR A 96 7.80 4.16 11.09
N MET A 97 8.97 4.79 10.95
CA MET A 97 9.36 5.46 9.71
C MET A 97 9.45 4.45 8.54
N ASP A 98 10.08 3.30 8.76
CA ASP A 98 10.17 2.23 7.75
C ASP A 98 8.78 1.68 7.38
N TYR A 99 7.88 1.53 8.36
CA TYR A 99 6.51 1.11 8.11
C TYR A 99 5.70 2.13 7.30
N GLN A 100 5.96 3.43 7.48
CA GLN A 100 5.32 4.52 6.71
C GLN A 100 5.83 4.61 5.27
N LYS A 101 7.07 4.17 5.02
CA LYS A 101 7.63 4.06 3.67
C LYS A 101 6.98 2.95 2.84
N MET A 102 6.31 2.00 3.48
CA MET A 102 5.56 0.95 2.81
C MET A 102 4.26 1.53 2.26
N GLU A 103 4.20 1.68 0.94
CA GLU A 103 3.02 2.09 0.18
C GLU A 103 2.77 1.09 -0.94
N PRO A 104 1.50 0.91 -1.38
CA PRO A 104 1.25 0.07 -2.53
C PRO A 104 1.93 0.69 -3.75
N GLN A 105 2.68 -0.15 -4.46
CA GLN A 105 3.38 0.23 -5.68
C GLN A 105 2.84 -0.62 -6.82
N ASP A 106 2.78 -0.02 -7.99
CA ASP A 106 2.58 -0.71 -9.25
C ASP A 106 3.83 -1.58 -9.52
N ALA A 107 3.77 -2.83 -9.07
CA ALA A 107 4.91 -3.75 -9.08
C ALA A 107 5.15 -4.32 -10.49
N ASN A 108 4.10 -4.41 -11.30
CA ASN A 108 4.14 -4.94 -12.66
C ASN A 108 4.37 -3.83 -13.73
N GLN A 109 4.34 -2.56 -13.33
CA GLN A 109 4.54 -1.34 -14.13
C GLN A 109 3.49 -1.13 -15.23
N ASP A 110 2.25 -1.56 -15.01
CA ASP A 110 1.15 -1.41 -15.97
C ASP A 110 0.40 -0.07 -15.84
N GLY A 111 0.79 0.76 -14.87
CA GLY A 111 0.24 2.08 -14.59
C GLY A 111 -0.98 2.08 -13.67
N ILE A 112 -1.42 0.92 -13.17
CA ILE A 112 -2.51 0.80 -12.19
C ILE A 112 -2.00 0.12 -10.92
N ILE A 113 -2.74 0.31 -9.81
CA ILE A 113 -2.51 -0.45 -8.58
C ILE A 113 -3.68 -1.42 -8.47
N ASP A 114 -3.42 -2.68 -8.79
CA ASP A 114 -4.43 -3.73 -8.88
C ASP A 114 -4.47 -4.65 -7.64
N GLU A 115 -5.22 -5.74 -7.72
CA GLU A 115 -5.33 -6.73 -6.63
C GLU A 115 -3.97 -7.39 -6.30
N GLU A 116 -3.13 -7.69 -7.30
CA GLU A 116 -1.83 -8.31 -7.10
C GLU A 116 -0.86 -7.37 -6.39
N ASP A 117 -0.82 -6.10 -6.81
CA ASP A 117 -0.03 -5.05 -6.18
C ASP A 117 -0.43 -4.83 -4.72
N MET A 118 -1.74 -4.73 -4.46
CA MET A 118 -2.27 -4.55 -3.11
C MET A 118 -1.98 -5.75 -2.22
N LYS A 119 -2.01 -6.97 -2.77
CA LYS A 119 -1.64 -8.18 -2.03
C LYS A 119 -0.16 -8.18 -1.64
N LEU A 120 0.74 -7.88 -2.58
CA LEU A 120 2.18 -7.76 -2.30
C LEU A 120 2.44 -6.73 -1.20
N TYR A 121 1.73 -5.61 -1.27
CA TYR A 121 1.76 -4.57 -0.25
C TYR A 121 1.29 -5.06 1.13
N PHE A 122 0.16 -5.76 1.21
CA PHE A 122 -0.36 -6.28 2.47
C PHE A 122 0.55 -7.35 3.06
N ASP A 123 1.08 -8.25 2.25
CA ASP A 123 2.03 -9.28 2.66
C ASP A 123 3.33 -8.66 3.21
N ALA A 124 3.86 -7.62 2.54
CA ALA A 124 5.03 -6.89 2.99
C ALA A 124 4.79 -6.20 4.35
N ARG A 125 3.65 -5.51 4.51
CA ARG A 125 3.30 -4.85 5.79
C ARG A 125 3.08 -5.85 6.91
N ARG A 126 2.37 -6.94 6.63
CA ARG A 126 2.11 -8.01 7.59
C ARG A 126 3.41 -8.67 8.03
N GLY A 127 4.27 -9.05 7.07
CA GLY A 127 5.58 -9.63 7.35
C GLY A 127 6.48 -8.68 8.15
N TYR A 128 6.48 -7.39 7.79
CA TYR A 128 7.22 -6.39 8.54
C TYR A 128 6.76 -6.30 9.99
N LEU A 129 5.45 -6.13 10.23
CA LEU A 129 4.89 -6.06 11.58
C LEU A 129 5.12 -7.35 12.38
N GLN A 130 5.00 -8.52 11.76
CA GLN A 130 5.25 -9.80 12.44
C GLN A 130 6.69 -9.94 12.94
N ASN A 131 7.64 -9.33 12.24
CA ASN A 131 9.05 -9.29 12.63
C ASN A 131 9.37 -8.21 13.67
N GLN A 132 8.39 -7.37 14.06
CA GLN A 132 8.57 -6.36 15.10
C GLN A 132 8.19 -6.88 16.50
N PRO A 133 8.91 -6.46 17.56
CA PRO A 133 8.51 -6.70 18.94
C PRO A 133 7.08 -6.17 19.24
N PRO A 134 6.32 -6.79 20.17
CA PRO A 134 4.94 -6.38 20.46
C PRO A 134 4.77 -4.88 20.76
N TRP A 135 5.65 -4.32 21.56
CA TRP A 135 5.63 -2.92 21.98
C TRP A 135 5.92 -1.94 20.82
N VAL A 136 6.73 -2.34 19.83
CA VAL A 136 6.97 -1.57 18.59
C VAL A 136 5.71 -1.58 17.72
N ARG A 137 5.02 -2.73 17.59
CA ARG A 137 3.76 -2.81 16.84
C ARG A 137 2.68 -1.89 17.41
N ASP A 138 2.59 -1.84 18.75
CA ASP A 138 1.66 -0.96 19.45
C ASP A 138 2.02 0.50 19.22
N TYR A 139 3.30 0.86 19.30
CA TYR A 139 3.78 2.20 19.00
C TYR A 139 3.42 2.64 17.57
N ILE A 140 3.70 1.80 16.57
CA ILE A 140 3.38 2.06 15.16
C ILE A 140 1.88 2.34 14.98
N ARG A 141 1.03 1.52 15.61
CA ARG A 141 -0.43 1.65 15.55
C ARG A 141 -0.90 2.99 16.10
N THR A 142 -0.48 3.34 17.32
CA THR A 142 -0.90 4.58 18.00
C THR A 142 -0.37 5.83 17.29
N ARG A 143 0.87 5.82 16.81
CA ARG A 143 1.46 6.96 16.09
C ARG A 143 0.77 7.24 14.76
N ARG A 144 0.40 6.19 14.03
CA ARG A 144 -0.21 6.30 12.69
C ARG A 144 -1.52 7.09 12.73
N GLU A 145 -2.33 6.91 13.76
CA GLU A 145 -3.63 7.59 13.89
C GLU A 145 -3.49 9.10 14.17
N LEU A 146 -2.39 9.55 14.76
CA LEU A 146 -2.20 10.95 15.18
C LEU A 146 -1.78 11.91 14.05
N GLN A 147 -1.23 11.38 12.95
CA GLN A 147 -0.63 12.19 11.87
C GLN A 147 -1.43 12.18 10.56
N MET A 148 -2.54 11.46 10.52
CA MET A 148 -3.37 11.29 9.34
C MET A 148 -4.48 12.34 9.24
N THR A 149 -4.82 12.73 8.01
CA THR A 149 -6.10 13.42 7.76
C THR A 149 -7.27 12.46 7.98
N PRO A 150 -8.51 12.96 8.19
CA PRO A 150 -9.69 12.10 8.29
C PRO A 150 -9.83 11.13 7.09
N THR A 151 -9.64 11.62 5.87
CA THR A 151 -9.67 10.81 4.64
C THR A 151 -8.58 9.72 4.63
N GLU A 152 -7.39 10.01 5.15
CA GLU A 152 -6.33 8.99 5.26
C GLU A 152 -6.62 7.92 6.31
N VAL A 153 -7.34 8.28 7.39
CA VAL A 153 -7.83 7.32 8.38
C VAL A 153 -8.88 6.41 7.74
N GLU A 154 -9.82 6.96 6.98
CA GLU A 154 -10.81 6.19 6.23
C GLU A 154 -10.16 5.27 5.20
N TYR A 155 -9.21 5.78 4.42
CA TYR A 155 -8.43 5.00 3.46
C TYR A 155 -7.68 3.85 4.14
N THR A 156 -7.08 4.11 5.29
CA THR A 156 -6.38 3.12 6.12
C THR A 156 -7.33 2.03 6.63
N ARG A 157 -8.55 2.40 7.03
CA ARG A 157 -9.58 1.43 7.42
C ARG A 157 -10.00 0.58 6.23
N ALA A 158 -10.29 1.21 5.09
CA ALA A 158 -10.65 0.53 3.86
C ALA A 158 -9.53 -0.43 3.37
N GLN A 159 -8.25 -0.06 3.55
CA GLN A 159 -7.12 -0.97 3.32
C GLN A 159 -7.20 -2.22 4.19
N SER A 160 -7.51 -2.06 5.48
CA SER A 160 -7.66 -3.20 6.40
C SER A 160 -8.82 -4.10 5.97
N THR A 161 -9.98 -3.52 5.65
CA THR A 161 -11.13 -4.30 5.19
C THR A 161 -10.85 -4.99 3.85
N LEU A 162 -10.13 -4.34 2.94
CA LEU A 162 -9.74 -4.95 1.67
C LEU A 162 -8.80 -6.14 1.89
N ASN A 163 -7.87 -6.05 2.83
CA ASN A 163 -7.03 -7.18 3.20
C ASN A 163 -7.87 -8.37 3.69
N ASP A 164 -8.86 -8.13 4.56
CA ASP A 164 -9.77 -9.16 5.05
C ASP A 164 -10.66 -9.72 3.92
N PHE A 165 -11.04 -8.89 2.95
CA PHE A 165 -11.75 -9.32 1.73
C PHE A 165 -10.91 -10.28 0.88
N PHE A 166 -9.61 -10.00 0.71
CA PHE A 166 -8.73 -10.87 -0.06
C PHE A 166 -8.51 -12.24 0.61
N ASP A 167 -8.55 -12.31 1.94
CA ASP A 167 -8.49 -13.58 2.67
C ASP A 167 -9.72 -14.48 2.39
N VAL A 168 -10.83 -13.95 1.86
CA VAL A 168 -12.00 -14.74 1.44
C VAL A 168 -11.72 -15.39 0.07
N PRO A 169 -11.74 -16.73 -0.08
CA PRO A 169 -11.43 -17.38 -1.36
C PRO A 169 -12.36 -16.97 -2.51
N LYS A 170 -11.79 -16.75 -3.71
CA LYS A 170 -12.54 -16.34 -4.93
C LYS A 170 -13.57 -17.38 -5.40
N TYR A 171 -13.28 -18.67 -5.21
CA TYR A 171 -14.09 -19.79 -5.68
C TYR A 171 -14.44 -20.74 -4.54
N ILE A 172 -15.59 -21.41 -4.65
CA ILE A 172 -16.03 -22.36 -3.63
C ILE A 172 -15.10 -23.57 -3.59
N GLY A 173 -14.66 -23.97 -2.39
CA GLY A 173 -13.87 -25.19 -2.20
C GLY A 173 -12.43 -25.14 -2.72
N LEU A 174 -11.92 -23.95 -3.03
CA LEU A 174 -10.50 -23.68 -3.28
C LEU A 174 -9.93 -22.86 -2.12
N SER A 175 -8.65 -23.03 -1.83
CA SER A 175 -7.92 -22.08 -0.98
C SER A 175 -7.82 -20.70 -1.67
N HIS A 176 -7.35 -19.69 -0.95
CA HIS A 176 -7.05 -18.40 -1.54
C HIS A 176 -6.03 -18.54 -2.69
N GLU A 177 -4.90 -19.20 -2.44
CA GLU A 177 -3.83 -19.38 -3.43
C GLU A 177 -4.27 -20.21 -4.64
N GLU A 178 -5.01 -21.30 -4.39
CA GLU A 178 -5.61 -22.10 -5.46
C GLU A 178 -6.60 -21.27 -6.29
N GLY A 179 -7.37 -20.40 -5.64
CA GLY A 179 -8.35 -19.51 -6.26
C GLY A 179 -7.69 -18.46 -7.17
N GLU A 180 -6.62 -17.81 -6.71
CA GLU A 180 -5.85 -16.84 -7.50
C GLU A 180 -5.20 -17.51 -8.72
N ALA A 181 -4.55 -18.67 -8.50
CA ALA A 181 -3.93 -19.43 -9.58
C ALA A 181 -4.96 -19.86 -10.64
N ALA A 182 -6.15 -20.27 -10.21
CA ALA A 182 -7.26 -20.60 -11.11
C ALA A 182 -7.78 -19.37 -11.87
N ASP A 183 -7.95 -18.22 -11.20
CA ASP A 183 -8.49 -16.98 -11.79
C ASP A 183 -7.59 -16.50 -12.94
N LYS A 184 -6.26 -16.49 -12.77
CA LYS A 184 -5.29 -16.11 -13.82
C LYS A 184 -5.46 -16.92 -15.10
N VAL A 185 -5.59 -18.25 -14.97
CA VAL A 185 -5.81 -19.13 -16.12
C VAL A 185 -7.18 -18.85 -16.76
N LEU A 186 -8.22 -18.61 -15.95
CA LEU A 186 -9.56 -18.33 -16.44
C LEU A 186 -9.67 -16.98 -17.14
N GLU A 187 -8.93 -15.97 -16.71
CA GLU A 187 -8.85 -14.68 -17.40
C GLU A 187 -8.15 -14.80 -18.74
N GLN A 188 -7.00 -15.49 -18.80
CA GLN A 188 -6.33 -15.78 -20.05
C GLN A 188 -7.24 -16.58 -21.01
N ALA A 189 -7.95 -17.60 -20.49
CA ALA A 189 -8.90 -18.38 -21.26
C ALA A 189 -10.05 -17.51 -21.81
N ARG A 190 -10.61 -16.60 -20.99
CA ARG A 190 -11.66 -15.66 -21.43
C ARG A 190 -11.15 -14.71 -22.52
N THR A 191 -9.92 -14.24 -22.41
CA THR A 191 -9.29 -13.39 -23.43
C THR A 191 -9.11 -14.16 -24.75
N LEU A 192 -8.58 -15.38 -24.70
CA LEU A 192 -8.45 -16.24 -25.89
C LEU A 192 -9.80 -16.57 -26.51
N ALA A 193 -10.82 -16.88 -25.70
CA ALA A 193 -12.17 -17.18 -26.16
C ALA A 193 -12.81 -16.00 -26.91
N ARG A 194 -12.51 -14.75 -26.52
CA ARG A 194 -12.97 -13.55 -27.22
C ARG A 194 -12.28 -13.37 -28.58
N LEU A 195 -11.03 -13.80 -28.71
CA LEU A 195 -10.23 -13.69 -29.93
C LEU A 195 -10.49 -14.81 -30.94
N ALA A 196 -11.07 -15.93 -30.51
CA ALA A 196 -11.42 -17.07 -31.36
C ALA A 196 -12.96 -17.21 -31.48
N PRO A 197 -13.62 -16.44 -32.37
CA PRO A 197 -15.07 -16.51 -32.55
C PRO A 197 -15.47 -17.86 -33.20
N GLY A 198 -15.78 -18.85 -32.36
CA GLY A 198 -16.10 -20.20 -32.80
C GLY A 198 -16.57 -21.12 -31.68
N ARG A 199 -17.58 -20.73 -30.90
CA ARG A 199 -18.34 -21.56 -29.92
C ARG A 199 -17.52 -22.52 -29.04
N THR A 200 -16.27 -22.22 -28.73
CA THR A 200 -15.47 -23.03 -27.81
C THR A 200 -15.87 -22.64 -26.39
N SER A 201 -16.34 -23.60 -25.60
CA SER A 201 -16.64 -23.34 -24.19
C SER A 201 -15.35 -22.91 -23.46
N ILE A 202 -15.45 -22.05 -22.43
CA ILE A 202 -14.27 -21.67 -21.62
C ILE A 202 -13.53 -22.92 -21.10
N THR A 203 -14.27 -23.98 -20.78
CA THR A 203 -13.73 -25.29 -20.39
C THR A 203 -12.79 -25.88 -21.44
N GLU A 204 -13.21 -25.91 -22.71
CA GLU A 204 -12.39 -26.42 -23.82
C GLU A 204 -11.17 -25.53 -24.07
N VAL A 205 -11.35 -24.20 -23.97
CA VAL A 205 -10.22 -23.25 -24.08
C VAL A 205 -9.18 -23.56 -23.01
N VAL A 206 -9.55 -23.66 -21.73
CA VAL A 206 -8.64 -24.01 -20.63
C VAL A 206 -7.89 -25.31 -20.89
N MET A 207 -8.58 -26.36 -21.36
CA MET A 207 -7.94 -27.64 -21.67
C MET A 207 -6.87 -27.51 -22.76
N GLN A 208 -7.15 -26.72 -23.79
CA GLN A 208 -6.31 -26.55 -24.97
C GLN A 208 -5.27 -25.43 -24.84
N MET A 209 -5.28 -24.65 -23.75
CA MET A 209 -4.33 -23.54 -23.55
C MET A 209 -2.87 -24.03 -23.61
N PRO A 210 -2.06 -23.54 -24.56
CA PRO A 210 -0.65 -23.86 -24.62
C PRO A 210 0.11 -23.17 -23.48
N GLY A 211 1.16 -23.82 -22.95
CA GLY A 211 2.06 -23.22 -21.95
C GLY A 211 1.52 -23.16 -20.51
N VAL A 212 0.26 -23.51 -20.26
CA VAL A 212 -0.30 -23.61 -18.90
C VAL A 212 -0.06 -25.01 -18.34
N ASP A 213 0.49 -25.08 -17.13
CA ASP A 213 0.73 -26.33 -16.40
C ASP A 213 -0.56 -27.14 -16.16
N GLY A 214 -0.44 -28.47 -16.17
CA GLY A 214 -1.57 -29.38 -16.00
C GLY A 214 -2.31 -29.20 -14.67
N GLN A 215 -1.61 -28.90 -13.58
CA GLN A 215 -2.23 -28.66 -12.27
C GLN A 215 -3.03 -27.36 -12.27
N LEU A 216 -2.51 -26.30 -12.89
CA LEU A 216 -3.20 -25.02 -13.02
C LEU A 216 -4.48 -25.13 -13.86
N LYS A 217 -4.45 -25.94 -14.93
CA LYS A 217 -5.66 -26.27 -15.70
C LYS A 217 -6.69 -27.00 -14.83
N ILE A 218 -6.28 -27.95 -14.00
CA ILE A 218 -7.19 -28.66 -13.09
C ILE A 218 -7.82 -27.69 -12.09
N LEU A 219 -7.04 -26.76 -11.53
CA LEU A 219 -7.55 -25.74 -10.61
C LEU A 219 -8.58 -24.82 -11.29
N ALA A 220 -8.29 -24.34 -12.50
CA ALA A 220 -9.23 -23.55 -13.30
C ALA A 220 -10.53 -24.31 -13.61
N LEU A 221 -10.43 -25.60 -13.97
CA LEU A 221 -11.61 -26.44 -14.20
C LEU A 221 -12.40 -26.71 -12.91
N ARG A 222 -11.73 -26.88 -11.76
CA ARG A 222 -12.38 -26.95 -10.44
C ARG A 222 -13.12 -25.65 -10.13
N ALA A 223 -12.48 -24.50 -10.34
CA ALA A 223 -13.07 -23.18 -10.15
C ALA A 223 -14.32 -22.95 -11.01
N LEU A 224 -14.28 -23.32 -12.30
CA LEU A 224 -15.45 -23.24 -13.20
C LEU A 224 -16.63 -24.09 -12.71
N ARG A 225 -16.34 -25.31 -12.22
CA ARG A 225 -17.38 -26.22 -11.72
C ARG A 225 -17.96 -25.75 -10.39
N ALA A 226 -17.11 -25.25 -9.50
CA ALA A 226 -17.51 -24.83 -8.16
C ALA A 226 -18.27 -23.50 -8.17
N GLY A 227 -17.93 -22.60 -9.09
CA GLY A 227 -18.50 -21.26 -9.16
C GLY A 227 -17.84 -20.27 -8.19
N ARG A 228 -18.17 -18.99 -8.36
CA ARG A 228 -17.68 -17.89 -7.51
C ARG A 228 -18.20 -18.05 -6.08
N ASN A 229 -17.39 -17.68 -5.10
CA ASN A 229 -17.77 -17.75 -3.70
C ASN A 229 -18.77 -16.63 -3.34
N PRO A 230 -20.03 -16.95 -2.98
CA PRO A 230 -21.03 -15.92 -2.64
C PRO A 230 -20.68 -15.16 -1.37
N GLN A 231 -19.89 -15.73 -0.45
CA GLN A 231 -19.44 -15.04 0.76
C GLN A 231 -18.53 -13.87 0.42
N ARG A 232 -17.72 -13.96 -0.64
CA ARG A 232 -16.85 -12.87 -1.08
C ARG A 232 -17.66 -11.68 -1.58
N PHE A 233 -18.72 -11.93 -2.36
CA PHE A 233 -19.65 -10.89 -2.79
C PHE A 233 -20.45 -10.31 -1.60
N ALA A 234 -20.90 -11.14 -0.67
CA ALA A 234 -21.59 -10.69 0.52
C ALA A 234 -20.70 -9.81 1.41
N PHE A 235 -19.44 -10.21 1.61
CA PHE A 235 -18.45 -9.43 2.35
C PHE A 235 -18.27 -8.04 1.75
N TRP A 236 -18.08 -7.97 0.42
CA TRP A 236 -17.99 -6.69 -0.28
C TRP A 236 -19.23 -5.83 -0.03
N THR A 237 -20.41 -6.43 -0.20
CA THR A 237 -21.70 -5.72 -0.04
C THR A 237 -21.88 -5.17 1.37
N THR A 238 -21.46 -5.92 2.40
CA THR A 238 -21.52 -5.47 3.81
C THR A 238 -20.60 -4.28 4.08
N HIS A 239 -19.47 -4.18 3.39
CA HIS A 239 -18.47 -3.13 3.57
C HIS A 239 -18.42 -2.17 2.37
N ALA A 240 -19.51 -2.07 1.61
CA ALA A 240 -19.53 -1.37 0.33
C ALA A 240 -19.22 0.13 0.47
N GLU A 241 -19.68 0.77 1.55
CA GLU A 241 -19.45 2.20 1.80
C GLU A 241 -17.95 2.54 1.84
N GLU A 242 -17.15 1.78 2.58
CA GLU A 242 -15.71 2.01 2.68
C GLU A 242 -14.95 1.48 1.46
N LEU A 243 -15.31 0.29 0.94
CA LEU A 243 -14.59 -0.33 -0.17
C LEU A 243 -14.86 0.38 -1.50
N GLU A 244 -16.09 0.82 -1.77
CA GLU A 244 -16.42 1.51 -3.03
C GLU A 244 -15.92 2.96 -3.06
N THR A 245 -15.63 3.55 -1.89
CA THR A 245 -15.02 4.89 -1.82
C THR A 245 -13.57 4.87 -2.33
N PHE A 246 -12.79 3.83 -1.99
CA PHE A 246 -11.37 3.78 -2.29
C PHE A 246 -10.95 2.70 -3.30
N TYR A 247 -11.76 1.66 -3.52
CA TYR A 247 -11.45 0.48 -4.34
C TYR A 247 -12.61 0.01 -5.25
N PRO A 248 -13.43 0.89 -5.85
CA PRO A 248 -14.58 0.44 -6.65
C PRO A 248 -14.18 -0.45 -7.85
N ASP A 249 -12.94 -0.32 -8.31
CA ASP A 249 -12.32 -1.09 -9.37
C ASP A 249 -12.02 -2.56 -8.98
N LEU A 250 -11.96 -2.88 -7.68
CA LEU A 250 -11.68 -4.22 -7.16
C LEU A 250 -12.96 -4.99 -6.78
N LYS A 251 -14.13 -4.44 -7.09
CA LYS A 251 -15.43 -5.03 -6.76
C LYS A 251 -15.59 -6.42 -7.43
N PRO A 252 -15.94 -7.47 -6.66
CA PRO A 252 -16.13 -8.80 -7.24
C PRO A 252 -17.35 -8.81 -8.16
N ALA A 253 -17.26 -9.59 -9.23
CA ALA A 253 -18.41 -9.86 -10.10
C ALA A 253 -19.56 -10.50 -9.29
N ASN A 254 -20.80 -10.09 -9.58
CA ASN A 254 -21.98 -10.69 -8.97
C ASN A 254 -22.07 -12.17 -9.37
N PRO A 255 -22.09 -13.13 -8.42
CA PRO A 255 -22.14 -14.56 -8.73
C PRO A 255 -23.43 -15.00 -9.44
N LEU A 256 -24.47 -14.15 -9.49
CA LEU A 256 -25.77 -14.41 -10.12
C LEU A 256 -25.96 -13.68 -11.47
N ALA A 257 -24.97 -12.89 -11.92
CA ALA A 257 -24.98 -12.19 -13.20
C ALA A 257 -24.28 -13.01 -14.29
#